data_AF-A0AA43HJI4-F1
#
_entry.id   AF-A0AA43HJI4-F1
#
_cell.length_a   1.000
_cell.length_b   1.000
_cell.length_c   1.000
_cell.angle_alpha   90.00
_cell.angle_beta   90.00
_cell.angle_gamma   90.00
#
_symmetry.space_group_name_H-M   'P 1'
#
loop_
_entity.id
_entity.type
_entity.pdbx_description
1 polymer ?
#
loop_
_entity_poly.entity_id
_entity_poly.type
_entity_poly.pdbx_seq_one_letter_code
_entity_poly.pdbx_strand_id
1 'polypeptide(L)'
;MAAVTPTADANAILRAPDLDSAERAYLGLLPDMDHVDALTRRALGLSRAADAARGYALSMTLVGLRLQELEMGEPCAAEHRQATLRSLRQAFTAA
;
A
#
# COMPACT_ATOMS: atom_id res chain seq x y z
N MET A 1 1.49 20.82 12.35
CA MET A 1 1.74 19.74 11.37
C MET A 1 0.87 18.57 11.77
N ALA A 2 -0.17 18.25 10.98
CA ALA A 2 -1.04 17.13 11.29
C ALA A 2 -0.21 15.84 11.19
N ALA A 3 -0.15 15.09 12.29
CA ALA A 3 0.39 13.75 12.29
C ALA A 3 -0.55 12.88 11.44
N VAL A 4 -0.26 12.79 10.14
CA VAL A 4 -0.94 11.86 9.25
C VAL A 4 -0.59 10.47 9.76
N THR A 5 -1.59 9.70 10.18
CA THR A 5 -1.41 8.34 10.69
C THR A 5 -1.37 7.36 9.51
N PRO A 6 -0.22 6.76 9.14
CA PRO A 6 -0.03 5.93 7.93
C PRO A 6 -0.96 4.71 7.68
N THR A 7 -1.89 4.41 8.58
CA THR A 7 -2.74 3.20 8.58
C THR A 7 -4.18 3.56 8.21
N ALA A 8 -4.54 4.85 8.36
CA ALA A 8 -5.63 5.44 7.61
C ALA A 8 -5.29 5.47 6.11
N ASP A 9 -4.01 5.65 5.75
CA ASP A 9 -3.58 5.82 4.36
C ASP A 9 -3.58 4.52 3.54
N ALA A 10 -3.14 3.39 4.08
CA ALA A 10 -3.20 2.11 3.34
C ALA A 10 -4.66 1.69 3.06
N ASN A 11 -5.58 1.95 4.00
CA ASN A 11 -7.00 1.71 3.79
C ASN A 11 -7.64 2.70 2.82
N ALA A 12 -7.06 3.89 2.63
CA ALA A 12 -7.54 4.86 1.64
C ALA A 12 -7.41 4.32 0.21
N ILE A 13 -6.40 3.49 -0.06
CA ILE A 13 -6.23 2.78 -1.34
C ILE A 13 -7.41 1.83 -1.60
N LEU A 14 -7.87 1.12 -0.57
CA LEU A 14 -9.01 0.20 -0.68
C LEU A 14 -10.34 0.95 -0.86
N ARG A 15 -10.50 2.08 -0.14
CA ARG A 15 -11.72 2.91 -0.14
C ARG A 15 -11.81 3.91 -1.29
N ALA A 16 -10.76 4.04 -2.10
CA ALA A 16 -10.74 4.96 -3.22
C ALA A 16 -11.93 4.67 -4.18
N PRO A 17 -12.54 5.70 -4.79
CA PRO A 17 -13.71 5.53 -5.66
C PRO A 17 -13.37 4.79 -6.96
N ASP A 18 -12.17 4.99 -7.49
CA ASP A 18 -11.71 4.45 -8.76
C ASP A 18 -10.23 4.02 -8.67
N LEU A 19 -9.73 3.36 -9.73
CA LEU A 19 -8.37 2.83 -9.74
C LEU A 19 -7.31 3.93 -9.79
N ASP A 20 -7.56 5.03 -10.51
CA ASP A 20 -6.63 6.16 -10.60
C ASP A 20 -6.45 6.84 -9.25
N SER A 21 -7.52 6.97 -8.48
CA SER A 21 -7.49 7.54 -7.12
C SER A 21 -6.79 6.60 -6.14
N ALA A 22 -6.96 5.28 -6.28
CA ALA A 22 -6.23 4.28 -5.51
C ALA A 22 -4.72 4.35 -5.81
N GLU A 23 -4.38 4.52 -7.08
CA GLU A 23 -3.01 4.67 -7.56
C GLU A 23 -2.35 5.94 -7.01
N ARG A 24 -3.05 7.08 -7.03
CA ARG A 24 -2.56 8.32 -6.40
C ARG A 24 -2.35 8.16 -4.90
N ALA A 25 -3.28 7.50 -4.20
CA ALA A 25 -3.15 7.23 -2.77
C ALA A 25 -1.92 6.33 -2.48
N TYR A 26 -1.70 5.32 -3.31
CA TYR A 26 -0.54 4.43 -3.21
C TYR A 26 0.78 5.19 -3.41
N LEU A 27 0.90 5.96 -4.48
CA LEU A 27 2.11 6.76 -4.75
C LEU A 27 2.35 7.82 -3.69
N GLY A 28 1.28 8.43 -3.16
CA GLY A 28 1.38 9.39 -2.06
C GLY A 28 1.78 8.75 -0.73
N LEU A 29 1.42 7.48 -0.51
CA LEU A 29 1.82 6.71 0.67
C LEU A 29 3.29 6.26 0.59
N LEU A 30 3.76 5.86 -0.59
CA LEU A 30 5.09 5.30 -0.82
C LEU A 30 5.87 6.03 -1.92
N PRO A 31 6.13 7.35 -1.78
CA PRO A 31 6.84 8.10 -2.80
C PRO A 31 8.29 7.62 -2.96
N ASP A 32 8.94 7.22 -1.87
CA ASP A 32 10.36 6.88 -1.81
C ASP A 32 10.66 5.78 -0.77
N MET A 33 11.95 5.42 -0.65
CA MET A 33 12.43 4.37 0.25
C MET A 33 12.24 4.69 1.74
N ASP A 34 12.30 5.96 2.16
CA ASP A 34 12.10 6.31 3.56
C ASP A 34 10.66 6.00 4.00
N HIS A 35 9.71 6.21 3.09
CA HIS A 35 8.30 5.89 3.31
C HIS A 35 8.04 4.38 3.29
N VAL A 36 8.73 3.64 2.42
CA VAL A 36 8.71 2.15 2.42
C VAL A 36 9.20 1.61 3.77
N ASP A 37 10.32 2.12 4.26
CA ASP A 37 10.90 1.73 5.54
C ASP A 37 9.99 2.10 6.72
N ALA A 38 9.38 3.29 6.69
CA ALA A 38 8.44 3.74 7.71
C ALA A 38 7.19 2.83 7.77
N LEU A 39 6.61 2.49 6.62
CA LEU A 39 5.47 1.58 6.56
C LEU A 39 5.84 0.17 7.02
N THR A 40 7.02 -0.33 6.64
CA THR A 40 7.53 -1.65 7.05
C THR A 40 7.70 -1.74 8.57
N ARG A 41 8.42 -0.79 9.18
CA ARG A 41 8.60 -0.73 10.65
C ARG A 41 7.27 -0.71 11.37
N ARG A 42 6.30 0.03 10.82
CA ARG A 42 4.97 0.11 11.41
C ARG A 42 4.19 -1.19 11.29
N ALA A 43 4.19 -1.82 10.11
CA ALA A 43 3.51 -3.09 9.88
C ALA A 43 4.05 -4.15 10.87
N LEU A 44 5.37 -4.21 11.05
CA LEU A 44 6.01 -5.08 12.05
C LEU A 44 5.63 -4.74 13.50
N GLY A 45 5.35 -3.48 13.81
CA GLY A 45 4.81 -3.07 15.10
C GLY A 45 3.35 -3.54 15.29
N LEU A 46 2.54 -3.46 14.23
CA LEU A 46 1.13 -3.86 14.22
C LEU A 46 0.96 -5.38 14.27
N SER A 47 1.83 -6.18 13.65
CA SER A 47 1.75 -7.65 13.65
C SER A 47 1.77 -8.26 15.06
N ARG A 48 2.23 -7.50 16.06
CA ARG A 48 2.23 -7.88 17.47
C ARG A 48 0.86 -7.75 18.16
N ALA A 49 -0.12 -7.12 17.51
CA ALA A 49 -1.48 -6.97 18.01
C ALA A 49 -2.39 -8.09 17.48
N ALA A 50 -3.27 -8.62 18.35
CA ALA A 50 -4.05 -9.84 18.09
C ALA A 50 -5.03 -9.76 16.90
N ASP A 51 -5.37 -8.56 16.41
CA ASP A 51 -6.38 -8.36 15.35
C ASP A 51 -5.84 -7.55 14.15
N ALA A 52 -4.51 -7.47 14.01
CA ALA A 52 -3.86 -6.63 13.00
C ALA A 52 -3.53 -7.35 11.68
N ALA A 53 -3.87 -8.63 11.54
CA ALA A 53 -3.43 -9.48 10.43
C ALA A 53 -3.78 -8.89 9.05
N ARG A 54 -5.00 -8.34 8.91
CA ARG A 54 -5.48 -7.74 7.65
C ARG A 54 -4.71 -6.47 7.27
N GLY A 55 -4.45 -5.60 8.24
CA GLY A 55 -3.67 -4.38 8.03
C GLY A 55 -2.19 -4.66 7.80
N TYR A 56 -1.63 -5.67 8.47
CA TYR A 56 -0.27 -6.15 8.26
C TYR A 56 -0.11 -6.71 6.84
N ALA A 57 -1.00 -7.62 6.42
CA ALA A 57 -0.97 -8.21 5.10
C ALA A 57 -1.03 -7.13 4.00
N LEU A 58 -1.99 -6.20 4.10
CA LEU A 58 -2.11 -5.09 3.16
C LEU A 58 -0.82 -4.26 3.11
N SER A 59 -0.30 -3.84 4.26
CA SER A 59 0.91 -3.00 4.33
C SER A 59 2.11 -3.69 3.71
N MET A 60 2.32 -4.98 4.01
CA MET A 60 3.43 -5.75 3.48
C MET A 60 3.31 -6.00 1.97
N THR A 61 2.10 -6.19 1.45
CA THR A 61 1.91 -6.31 -0.01
C THR A 61 2.23 -5.00 -0.73
N LEU A 62 1.83 -3.85 -0.18
CA LEU A 62 2.13 -2.54 -0.79
C LEU A 62 3.64 -2.22 -0.75
N VAL A 63 4.32 -2.59 0.34
CA VAL A 63 5.79 -2.51 0.46
C VAL A 63 6.46 -3.37 -0.61
N GLY A 64 6.05 -4.64 -0.73
CA GLY A 64 6.62 -5.56 -1.72
C GLY A 64 6.44 -5.04 -3.15
N LEU A 65 5.24 -4.55 -3.48
CA LEU A 65 4.97 -3.92 -4.77
C LEU A 65 5.93 -2.75 -5.02
N ARG A 66 6.16 -1.88 -4.04
CA ARG A 66 7.00 -0.69 -4.27
C ARG A 66 8.46 -1.05 -4.50
N LEU A 67 8.97 -2.02 -3.74
CA LEU A 67 10.34 -2.50 -3.92
C LEU A 67 10.55 -3.09 -5.31
N GLN A 68 9.56 -3.84 -5.82
CA GLN A 68 9.60 -4.38 -7.18
C GLN A 68 9.56 -3.27 -8.24
N GLU A 69 8.71 -2.26 -8.07
CA GLU A 69 8.62 -1.13 -9.01
C GLU A 69 9.93 -0.36 -9.15
N LEU A 70 10.70 -0.21 -8.07
CA LEU A 70 12.00 0.48 -8.08
C LEU A 70 13.07 -0.27 -8.89
N GLU A 71 12.90 -1.57 -9.09
CA GLU A 71 13.76 -2.40 -9.92
C GLU A 71 13.26 -2.48 -11.39
N MET A 72 12.06 -1.97 -11.67
CA MET A 72 11.41 -1.99 -12.98
C MET A 72 11.56 -0.66 -13.73
N GLY A 73 11.43 -0.71 -15.06
CA GLY A 73 11.22 0.51 -15.84
C GLY A 73 9.79 1.05 -15.67
N GLU A 74 9.64 2.37 -15.61
CA GLU A 74 8.36 3.08 -15.39
C GLU A 74 7.13 2.54 -16.16
N PRO A 75 7.18 2.23 -17.47
CA PRO A 75 6.01 1.70 -18.16
C PRO A 75 5.57 0.34 -17.61
N CYS A 76 6.52 -0.55 -17.28
CA CYS A 76 6.23 -1.85 -16.68
C CYS A 76 5.75 -1.71 -15.23
N ALA A 77 6.37 -0.81 -14.46
CA ALA A 77 5.97 -0.50 -13.10
C ALA A 77 4.52 0.01 -13.03
N ALA A 78 4.11 0.92 -13.92
CA ALA A 78 2.76 1.45 -13.94
C ALA A 78 1.69 0.39 -14.24
N GLU A 79 1.92 -0.47 -15.24
CA GLU A 79 1.00 -1.57 -15.56
C GLU A 79 0.90 -2.57 -14.40
N HIS A 80 2.04 -2.94 -13.83
CA HIS A 80 2.10 -3.88 -12.71
C HIS A 80 1.40 -3.34 -11.45
N ARG A 81 1.60 -2.04 -11.16
CA ARG A 81 0.95 -1.31 -10.08
C ARG A 81 -0.57 -1.33 -10.21
N GLN A 82 -1.09 -0.93 -11.36
CA GLN A 82 -2.54 -0.90 -11.58
C GLN A 82 -3.17 -2.29 -11.51
N ALA A 83 -2.51 -3.32 -12.06
CA ALA A 83 -2.97 -4.70 -11.98
C ALA A 83 -3.01 -5.21 -10.52
N THR A 84 -1.98 -4.90 -9.73
CA THR A 84 -1.89 -5.29 -8.33
C THR A 84 -2.92 -4.56 -7.47
N LEU A 85 -3.08 -3.24 -7.63
CA LEU A 85 -4.07 -2.45 -6.90
C LEU A 85 -5.50 -2.89 -7.20
N ARG A 86 -5.82 -3.23 -8.46
CA ARG A 86 -7.12 -3.80 -8.83
C ARG A 86 -7.37 -5.12 -8.10
N SER A 87 -6.39 -6.03 -8.13
CA SER A 87 -6.49 -7.35 -7.48
C SER A 87 -6.66 -7.22 -5.96
N LEU A 88 -5.87 -6.35 -5.33
CA LEU A 88 -5.97 -6.07 -3.89
C LEU A 88 -7.35 -5.54 -3.49
N ARG A 89 -7.88 -4.57 -4.22
CA ARG A 89 -9.21 -4.02 -3.94
C ARG A 89 -10.30 -5.08 -4.07
N GLN A 90 -10.21 -5.95 -5.09
CA GLN A 90 -11.15 -7.07 -5.24
C GLN A 90 -11.07 -8.05 -4.08
N ALA A 91 -9.86 -8.50 -3.73
CA ALA A 91 -9.64 -9.47 -2.64
C ALA A 91 -10.12 -8.95 -1.28
N PHE A 92 -9.93 -7.66 -1.00
CA PHE A 92 -10.34 -7.02 0.25
C PHE A 92 -11.79 -6.52 0.25
N THR A 93 -12.48 -6.47 -0.88
CA THR A 93 -13.93 -6.18 -0.90
C THR A 93 -14.75 -7.46 -0.74
N ALA A 94 -14.20 -8.61 -1.17
CA ALA A 94 -14.83 -9.92 -1.07
C ALA A 94 -14.72 -10.60 0.32
N ALA A 95 -14.01 -9.98 1.27
CA ALA A 95 -13.67 -10.51 2.60
C ALA A 95 -14.15 -9.61 3.72
#